data_AF-A0A952CDJ8-F1
#
_entry.id   AF-A0A952CDJ8-F1
#
_cell.length_a   1.000
_cell.length_b   1.000
_cell.length_c   1.000
_cell.angle_alpha   90.00
_cell.angle_beta   90.00
_cell.angle_gamma   90.00
#
_symmetry.space_group_name_H-M   'P 1'
#
loop_
_entity.id
_entity.type
_entity.pdbx_description
1 polymer ?
#
loop_
_entity_poly.entity_id
_entity_poly.type
_entity_poly.pdbx_seq_one_letter_code
_entity_poly.pdbx_strand_id
1 'polypeptide(L)'
;MHTDKPLVYFILGAAGSGRRAVLLDLIAGGLPDDAKPAVLVSDGESTTAADAQLPALARWTWDDKSIDAAPLEGVTHIFLVCDGRINPVDQLEAGKAWLAQIGAEIGRVICVVNCRLAEAHPPLLAWYDACVHFSDVVLLNQREGVENKWLSEFQRRYKDQFFPCLFEFVKNDRVKNPAEVLDPQARRMSHLFDEDQNWVITGGEDEEEAEGDEEIEAAPEEDHYLMRHTGGRRVHDIPDIAQFLPQAQSGLG
;
A
#
# COMPACT_ATOMS: atom_id res chain seq x y z
N MET A 1 -6.47 26.78 -17.59
CA MET A 1 -6.98 25.42 -17.38
C MET A 1 -6.26 24.93 -16.14
N HIS A 2 -6.96 24.78 -15.01
CA HIS A 2 -6.39 24.01 -13.91
C HIS A 2 -6.36 22.57 -14.40
N THR A 3 -5.18 22.07 -14.73
CA THR A 3 -5.00 20.64 -14.91
C THR A 3 -5.01 20.08 -13.49
N ASP A 4 -6.13 19.50 -13.06
CA ASP A 4 -6.16 18.79 -11.79
C ASP A 4 -5.06 17.74 -11.81
N LYS A 5 -4.26 17.68 -10.74
CA LYS A 5 -3.16 16.73 -10.64
C LYS A 5 -3.73 15.30 -10.68
N PRO A 6 -3.07 14.34 -11.36
CA PRO A 6 -3.53 12.96 -11.33
C PRO A 6 -3.55 12.40 -9.90
N LEU A 7 -4.55 11.58 -9.58
CA LEU A 7 -4.59 10.82 -8.34
C LEU A 7 -3.89 9.47 -8.52
N VAL A 8 -2.99 9.12 -7.60
CA VAL A 8 -2.26 7.85 -7.60
C VAL A 8 -2.77 6.94 -6.50
N TYR A 9 -3.11 5.71 -6.86
CA TYR A 9 -3.52 4.66 -5.94
C TYR A 9 -2.44 3.58 -5.88
N PHE A 10 -1.85 3.35 -4.71
CA PHE A 10 -0.90 2.26 -4.50
C PHE A 10 -1.63 0.99 -4.12
N ILE A 11 -1.38 -0.10 -4.85
CA ILE A 11 -2.11 -1.36 -4.68
C ILE A 11 -1.18 -2.42 -4.10
N LEU A 12 -1.24 -2.57 -2.79
CA LEU A 12 -0.50 -3.54 -2.00
C LEU A 12 -1.20 -4.91 -1.96
N GLY A 13 -0.43 -5.93 -1.61
CA GLY A 13 -0.92 -7.30 -1.42
C GLY A 13 0.03 -8.32 -2.02
N ALA A 14 -0.05 -9.56 -1.53
CA ALA A 14 0.78 -10.65 -2.01
C ALA A 14 0.57 -10.92 -3.51
N ALA A 15 1.60 -11.44 -4.19
CA ALA A 15 1.41 -11.97 -5.54
C ALA A 15 0.33 -13.07 -5.51
N GLY A 16 -0.63 -13.01 -6.42
CA GLY A 16 -1.78 -13.92 -6.44
C GLY A 16 -2.92 -13.57 -5.46
N SER A 17 -2.92 -12.40 -4.80
CA SER A 17 -4.06 -11.97 -3.97
C SER A 17 -5.29 -11.48 -4.76
N GLY A 18 -5.23 -11.47 -6.09
CA GLY A 18 -6.33 -11.05 -6.96
C GLY A 18 -6.41 -9.53 -7.21
N ARG A 19 -5.37 -8.77 -6.87
CA ARG A 19 -5.28 -7.29 -7.06
C ARG A 19 -5.79 -6.79 -8.40
N ARG A 20 -5.36 -7.42 -9.50
CA ARG A 20 -5.74 -7.02 -10.86
C ARG A 20 -7.23 -7.22 -11.14
N ALA A 21 -7.82 -8.31 -10.66
CA ALA A 21 -9.25 -8.57 -10.87
C ALA A 21 -10.10 -7.58 -10.06
N VAL A 22 -9.71 -7.31 -8.82
CA VAL A 22 -10.34 -6.29 -7.97
C VAL A 22 -10.21 -4.89 -8.61
N LEU A 23 -9.04 -4.56 -9.17
CA LEU A 23 -8.84 -3.29 -9.86
C LEU A 23 -9.79 -3.09 -11.05
N LEU A 24 -10.09 -4.15 -11.80
CA LEU A 24 -11.07 -4.05 -12.90
C LEU A 24 -12.45 -3.64 -12.37
N ASP A 25 -12.88 -4.21 -11.25
CA ASP A 25 -14.14 -3.83 -10.59
C ASP A 25 -14.10 -2.39 -10.06
N LEU A 26 -13.00 -2.00 -9.40
CA LEU A 26 -12.81 -0.64 -8.88
C LEU A 26 -12.86 0.42 -9.98
N ILE A 27 -12.15 0.18 -11.08
CA ILE A 27 -12.11 1.08 -12.23
C ILE A 27 -13.49 1.17 -12.90
N ALA A 28 -14.16 0.03 -13.08
CA ALA A 28 -15.45 -0.01 -13.78
C ALA A 28 -16.61 0.60 -12.98
N GLY A 29 -16.55 0.53 -11.64
CA GLY A 29 -17.67 0.94 -10.78
C GLY A 29 -17.39 2.14 -9.87
N GLY A 30 -16.13 2.57 -9.73
CA GLY A 30 -15.72 3.54 -8.71
C GLY A 30 -15.23 4.88 -9.25
N LEU A 31 -14.99 5.00 -10.56
CA LEU A 31 -14.50 6.23 -11.18
C LEU A 31 -15.63 7.04 -11.83
N PRO A 32 -15.49 8.37 -11.93
CA PRO A 32 -16.42 9.20 -12.70
C PRO A 32 -16.32 8.92 -14.21
N ASP A 33 -17.38 9.26 -14.95
CA ASP A 33 -17.50 8.94 -16.39
C ASP A 33 -16.41 9.57 -17.27
N ASP A 34 -15.82 10.70 -16.84
CA ASP A 34 -14.75 11.41 -17.54
C ASP A 34 -13.34 10.99 -17.09
N ALA A 35 -13.22 10.02 -16.18
CA ALA A 35 -11.95 9.51 -15.73
C ALA A 35 -11.15 8.85 -16.86
N LYS A 36 -9.84 9.05 -16.81
CA LYS A 36 -8.86 8.45 -17.71
C LYS A 36 -7.88 7.63 -16.87
N PRO A 37 -8.27 6.40 -16.50
CA PRO A 37 -7.44 5.54 -15.67
C PRO A 37 -6.29 4.93 -16.46
N ALA A 38 -5.14 4.78 -15.81
CA ALA A 38 -4.03 3.97 -16.27
C ALA A 38 -3.55 3.04 -15.15
N VAL A 39 -3.03 1.88 -15.53
CA VAL A 39 -2.53 0.88 -14.58
C VAL A 39 -1.06 0.65 -14.82
N LEU A 40 -0.26 0.84 -13.78
CA LEU A 40 1.17 0.54 -13.76
C LEU A 40 1.38 -0.74 -12.97
N VAL A 41 1.98 -1.75 -13.58
CA VAL A 41 2.24 -3.05 -12.94
C VAL A 41 3.73 -3.27 -12.81
N SER A 42 4.21 -3.78 -11.67
CA SER A 42 5.64 -4.11 -11.52
C SER A 42 6.08 -5.08 -12.61
N ASP A 43 7.26 -4.87 -13.18
CA ASP A 43 7.86 -5.82 -14.11
C ASP A 43 8.23 -7.15 -13.42
N GLY A 44 8.40 -7.15 -12.09
CA GLY A 44 8.59 -8.36 -11.30
C GLY A 44 7.33 -9.23 -11.16
N GLU A 45 6.16 -8.70 -11.55
CA GLU A 45 4.92 -9.47 -11.54
C GLU A 45 4.70 -10.28 -12.83
N SER A 46 4.34 -11.55 -12.69
CA SER A 46 3.94 -12.39 -13.82
C SER A 46 2.72 -11.82 -14.56
N THR A 47 2.75 -11.92 -15.88
CA THR A 47 1.60 -11.56 -16.74
C THR A 47 0.40 -12.45 -16.46
N THR A 48 -0.79 -11.86 -16.42
CA THR A 48 -2.04 -12.58 -16.20
C THR A 48 -3.07 -12.28 -17.29
N ALA A 49 -4.12 -13.10 -17.39
CA ALA A 49 -5.21 -12.83 -18.33
C ALA A 49 -5.97 -11.53 -18.03
N ALA A 50 -5.94 -11.04 -16.78
CA ALA A 50 -6.55 -9.77 -16.40
C ALA A 50 -5.84 -8.57 -17.03
N ASP A 51 -4.55 -8.70 -17.35
CA ASP A 51 -3.71 -7.63 -17.92
C ASP A 51 -4.30 -7.10 -19.24
N ALA A 52 -4.89 -7.98 -20.05
CA ALA A 52 -5.52 -7.62 -21.31
C ALA A 52 -6.76 -6.72 -21.17
N GLN A 53 -7.32 -6.62 -19.96
CA GLN A 53 -8.51 -5.82 -19.66
C GLN A 53 -8.17 -4.53 -18.92
N LEU A 54 -6.94 -4.37 -18.43
CA LEU A 54 -6.53 -3.18 -17.67
C LEU A 54 -6.33 -1.99 -18.62
N PRO A 55 -6.89 -0.81 -18.30
CA PRO A 55 -6.78 0.37 -19.16
C PRO A 55 -5.35 0.93 -19.14
N ALA A 56 -4.87 1.32 -20.33
CA ALA A 56 -3.56 1.96 -20.53
C ALA A 56 -2.44 1.27 -19.73
N LEU A 57 -2.43 -0.07 -19.74
CA LEU A 57 -1.49 -0.87 -18.97
C LEU A 57 -0.05 -0.58 -19.42
N ALA A 58 0.80 -0.23 -18.45
CA ALA A 58 2.24 -0.16 -18.63
C ALA A 58 2.96 -0.88 -17.47
N ARG A 59 4.26 -1.15 -17.67
CA ARG A 59 5.13 -1.73 -16.65
C ARG A 59 5.99 -0.65 -16.01
N TRP A 60 6.30 -0.84 -14.73
CA TRP A 60 7.29 -0.05 -14.02
C TRP A 60 8.40 -0.95 -13.48
N THR A 61 9.59 -0.38 -13.34
CA THR A 61 10.76 -1.03 -12.75
C THR A 61 11.26 -0.21 -11.57
N TRP A 62 12.05 -0.82 -10.70
CA TRP A 62 12.66 -0.15 -9.56
C TRP A 62 14.05 -0.71 -9.33
N ASP A 63 15.00 0.19 -9.18
CA ASP A 63 16.44 -0.07 -9.02
C ASP A 63 16.92 0.18 -7.59
N ASP A 64 16.03 -0.03 -6.61
CA ASP A 64 16.19 0.31 -5.19
C ASP A 64 16.29 1.82 -4.88
N LYS A 65 16.23 2.71 -5.90
CA LYS A 65 16.32 4.16 -5.72
C LYS A 65 15.13 4.92 -6.25
N SER A 66 14.67 4.57 -7.46
CA SER A 66 13.57 5.27 -8.11
C SER A 66 12.68 4.33 -8.89
N ILE A 67 11.38 4.58 -8.84
CA ILE A 67 10.43 3.93 -9.74
C ILE A 67 10.60 4.57 -11.12
N ASP A 68 10.87 3.74 -12.12
CA ASP A 68 10.89 4.13 -13.52
C ASP A 68 9.67 3.55 -14.24
N ALA A 69 8.88 4.42 -14.87
CA ALA A 69 7.68 4.09 -15.61
C ALA A 69 7.54 5.05 -16.80
N ALA A 70 7.01 4.55 -17.91
CA ALA A 70 6.75 5.38 -19.08
C ALA A 70 5.82 6.56 -18.71
N PRO A 71 6.07 7.79 -19.23
CA PRO A 71 5.18 8.91 -19.00
C PRO A 71 3.74 8.60 -19.45
N LEU A 72 2.78 8.94 -18.59
CA LEU A 72 1.35 8.78 -18.86
C LEU A 72 0.74 10.16 -19.14
N GLU A 73 0.43 10.46 -20.39
CA GLU A 73 -0.17 11.75 -20.77
C GLU A 73 -1.69 11.73 -20.66
N GLY A 74 -2.26 12.80 -20.09
CA GLY A 74 -3.70 13.01 -20.05
C GLY A 74 -4.48 12.05 -19.15
N VAL A 75 -3.80 11.30 -18.27
CA VAL A 75 -4.43 10.44 -17.27
C VAL A 75 -4.91 11.24 -16.07
N THR A 76 -6.03 10.84 -15.48
CA THR A 76 -6.56 11.47 -14.26
C THR A 76 -6.37 10.58 -13.03
N HIS A 77 -6.29 9.26 -13.21
CA HIS A 77 -6.12 8.29 -12.14
C HIS A 77 -5.06 7.26 -12.54
N ILE A 78 -4.10 7.00 -11.67
CA ILE A 78 -3.03 6.02 -11.89
C ILE A 78 -3.11 4.97 -10.78
N PHE A 79 -3.24 3.70 -11.16
CA PHE A 79 -3.22 2.58 -10.22
C PHE A 79 -1.86 1.89 -10.32
N LEU A 80 -1.01 2.08 -9.32
CA LEU A 80 0.30 1.44 -9.25
C LEU A 80 0.20 0.14 -8.45
N VAL A 81 0.25 -0.99 -9.16
CA VAL A 81 0.31 -2.33 -8.58
C VAL A 81 1.74 -2.61 -8.15
N CYS A 82 1.94 -2.63 -6.83
CA CYS A 82 3.21 -2.97 -6.21
C CYS A 82 3.63 -4.41 -6.56
N ASP A 83 4.92 -4.72 -6.52
CA ASP A 83 5.39 -6.09 -6.57
C ASP A 83 4.99 -6.82 -5.28
N GLY A 84 4.20 -7.89 -5.42
CA GLY A 84 3.67 -8.67 -4.31
C GLY A 84 4.65 -9.72 -3.76
N ARG A 85 5.91 -9.71 -4.21
CA ARG A 85 6.97 -10.64 -3.79
C ARG A 85 8.09 -9.96 -3.00
N ILE A 86 8.05 -8.65 -2.84
CA ILE A 86 9.10 -7.89 -2.15
C ILE A 86 8.51 -7.06 -1.00
N ASN A 87 9.37 -6.34 -0.28
CA ASN A 87 8.96 -5.53 0.86
C ASN A 87 8.00 -4.40 0.43
N PRO A 88 6.80 -4.27 1.05
CA PRO A 88 5.83 -3.26 0.66
C PRO A 88 6.25 -1.85 1.08
N VAL A 89 6.99 -1.72 2.19
CA VAL A 89 7.40 -0.42 2.73
C VAL A 89 8.49 0.21 1.86
N ASP A 90 9.46 -0.58 1.37
CA ASP A 90 10.51 -0.04 0.47
C ASP A 90 9.88 0.52 -0.81
N GLN A 91 8.85 -0.14 -1.33
CA GLN A 91 8.12 0.30 -2.52
C GLN A 91 7.30 1.57 -2.28
N LEU A 92 6.73 1.76 -1.08
CA LEU A 92 6.00 2.98 -0.74
C LEU A 92 6.94 4.17 -0.53
N GLU A 93 8.12 3.96 0.06
CA GLU A 93 9.15 5.00 0.15
C GLU A 93 9.59 5.47 -1.25
N ALA A 94 9.88 4.53 -2.15
CA ALA A 94 10.19 4.84 -3.54
C ALA A 94 8.99 5.48 -4.27
N GLY A 95 7.78 5.02 -3.95
CA GLY A 95 6.52 5.56 -4.45
C GLY A 95 6.29 7.01 -4.06
N LYS A 96 6.62 7.41 -2.83
CA LYS A 96 6.54 8.81 -2.37
C LYS A 96 7.45 9.73 -3.20
N ALA A 97 8.70 9.32 -3.42
CA ALA A 97 9.64 10.09 -4.23
C ALA A 97 9.15 10.21 -5.68
N TRP A 98 8.65 9.11 -6.24
CA TRP A 98 8.10 9.06 -7.59
C TRP A 98 6.83 9.93 -7.75
N LEU A 99 5.92 9.90 -6.77
CA LEU A 99 4.71 10.73 -6.74
C LEU A 99 5.05 12.22 -6.88
N ALA A 100 6.05 12.68 -6.11
CA ALA A 100 6.54 14.06 -6.17
C ALA A 100 7.18 14.38 -7.53
N GLN A 101 7.95 13.45 -8.10
CA GLN A 101 8.60 13.62 -9.41
C GLN A 101 7.60 13.84 -10.54
N ILE A 102 6.47 13.13 -10.52
CA ILE A 102 5.44 13.24 -11.56
C ILE A 102 4.41 14.34 -11.28
N GLY A 103 4.49 15.02 -10.13
CA GLY A 103 3.56 16.09 -9.75
C GLY A 103 2.13 15.61 -9.52
N ALA A 104 1.96 14.37 -9.06
CA ALA A 104 0.65 13.77 -8.77
C ALA A 104 0.30 13.85 -7.28
N GLU A 105 -0.96 13.57 -6.94
CA GLU A 105 -1.45 13.51 -5.57
C GLU A 105 -1.79 12.08 -5.18
N ILE A 106 -1.65 11.77 -3.89
CA ILE A 106 -2.04 10.46 -3.36
C ILE A 106 -3.58 10.37 -3.35
N GLY A 107 -4.12 9.35 -4.00
CA GLY A 107 -5.52 8.95 -3.89
C GLY A 107 -5.72 8.12 -2.62
N ARG A 108 -5.33 6.84 -2.68
CA ARG A 108 -5.30 5.93 -1.52
C ARG A 108 -4.25 4.84 -1.68
N VAL A 109 -3.79 4.30 -0.56
CA VAL A 109 -3.10 3.01 -0.48
C VAL A 109 -4.15 1.94 -0.18
N ILE A 110 -4.25 0.92 -1.04
CA ILE A 110 -5.24 -0.15 -0.95
C ILE A 110 -4.49 -1.48 -0.81
N CYS A 111 -4.70 -2.21 0.29
CA CYS A 111 -4.16 -3.54 0.49
C CYS A 111 -5.19 -4.62 0.15
N VAL A 112 -4.87 -5.49 -0.81
CA VAL A 112 -5.67 -6.69 -1.11
C VAL A 112 -5.04 -7.90 -0.42
N VAL A 113 -5.70 -8.37 0.64
CA VAL A 113 -5.25 -9.49 1.46
C VAL A 113 -5.65 -10.81 0.81
N ASN A 114 -4.69 -11.71 0.63
CA ASN A 114 -4.98 -13.12 0.33
C ASN A 114 -5.25 -13.85 1.65
N CYS A 115 -6.53 -14.00 2.01
CA CYS A 115 -6.92 -14.52 3.33
C CYS A 115 -6.45 -15.97 3.54
N ARG A 116 -6.53 -16.82 2.51
CA ARG A 116 -6.00 -18.19 2.57
C ARG A 116 -4.50 -18.24 2.84
N LEU A 117 -3.72 -17.39 2.16
CA LEU A 117 -2.28 -17.32 2.35
C LEU A 117 -1.94 -16.85 3.78
N ALA A 118 -2.64 -15.82 4.25
CA ALA A 118 -2.46 -15.28 5.60
C ALA A 118 -2.84 -16.28 6.70
N GLU A 119 -3.93 -17.03 6.52
CA GLU A 119 -4.36 -18.08 7.45
C GLU A 119 -3.37 -19.26 7.48
N ALA A 120 -2.90 -19.69 6.30
CA ALA A 120 -1.98 -20.83 6.18
C ALA A 120 -0.58 -20.54 6.76
N HIS A 121 -0.16 -19.28 6.80
CA HIS A 121 1.18 -18.89 7.23
C HIS A 121 1.13 -17.75 8.26
N PRO A 122 0.90 -18.06 9.56
CA PRO A 122 0.83 -17.05 10.62
C PRO A 122 2.00 -16.05 10.67
N PRO A 123 3.27 -16.42 10.35
CA PRO A 123 4.36 -15.44 10.28
C PRO A 123 4.13 -14.30 9.27
N LEU A 124 3.35 -14.52 8.20
CA LEU A 124 3.01 -13.47 7.24
C LEU A 124 2.11 -12.38 7.80
N LEU A 125 1.51 -12.57 8.98
CA LEU A 125 0.72 -11.51 9.61
C LEU A 125 1.56 -10.26 9.83
N ALA A 126 2.85 -10.36 10.16
CA ALA A 126 3.72 -9.19 10.29
C ALA A 126 3.95 -8.46 8.95
N TRP A 127 3.96 -9.20 7.82
CA TRP A 127 4.01 -8.59 6.49
C TRP A 127 2.71 -7.85 6.16
N TYR A 128 1.56 -8.46 6.51
CA TYR A 128 0.27 -7.79 6.35
C TYR A 128 0.09 -6.62 7.31
N ASP A 129 0.59 -6.69 8.53
CA ASP A 129 0.58 -5.58 9.49
C ASP A 129 1.28 -4.36 8.87
N ALA A 130 2.44 -4.57 8.23
CA ALA A 130 3.13 -3.53 7.47
C ALA A 130 2.25 -3.00 6.32
N CYS A 131 1.63 -3.85 5.50
CA CYS A 131 0.74 -3.36 4.45
C CYS A 131 -0.44 -2.54 5.01
N VAL A 132 -1.10 -3.03 6.06
CA VAL A 132 -2.30 -2.40 6.64
C VAL A 132 -1.97 -1.06 7.30
N HIS A 133 -0.79 -0.92 7.92
CA HIS A 133 -0.32 0.33 8.54
C HIS A 133 -0.31 1.52 7.56
N PHE A 134 0.11 1.28 6.32
CA PHE A 134 0.13 2.30 5.27
C PHE A 134 -1.17 2.38 4.47
N SER A 135 -2.12 1.46 4.67
CA SER A 135 -3.32 1.35 3.84
C SER A 135 -4.49 2.18 4.37
N ASP A 136 -5.18 2.84 3.45
CA ASP A 136 -6.46 3.52 3.69
C ASP A 136 -7.65 2.53 3.60
N VAL A 137 -7.49 1.46 2.80
CA VAL A 137 -8.50 0.40 2.60
C VAL A 137 -7.83 -0.98 2.61
N VAL A 138 -8.46 -1.94 3.29
CA VAL A 138 -8.08 -3.34 3.34
C VAL A 138 -9.19 -4.19 2.75
N LEU A 139 -8.89 -4.84 1.62
CA LEU A 139 -9.81 -5.70 0.89
C LEU A 139 -9.48 -7.17 1.18
N LEU A 140 -10.39 -7.86 1.85
CA LEU A 140 -10.24 -9.28 2.20
C LEU A 140 -10.70 -10.15 1.03
N ASN A 141 -9.72 -10.66 0.26
CA ASN A 141 -9.94 -11.52 -0.91
C ASN A 141 -9.44 -12.95 -0.68
N GLN A 142 -9.73 -13.85 -1.62
CA GLN A 142 -9.30 -15.26 -1.58
C GLN A 142 -9.64 -15.90 -0.23
N ARG A 143 -10.91 -15.77 0.18
CA ARG A 143 -11.40 -16.16 1.51
C ARG A 143 -12.20 -17.47 1.50
N GLU A 144 -12.29 -18.11 0.35
CA GLU A 144 -12.96 -19.38 0.18
C GLU A 144 -12.26 -20.47 0.99
N GLY A 145 -12.98 -21.09 1.92
CA GLY A 145 -12.42 -22.13 2.79
C GLY A 145 -11.67 -21.60 4.02
N VAL A 146 -11.59 -20.28 4.20
CA VAL A 146 -11.04 -19.65 5.42
C VAL A 146 -12.10 -19.63 6.51
N GLU A 147 -11.70 -19.95 7.74
CA GLU A 147 -12.64 -19.97 8.86
C GLU A 147 -13.17 -18.56 9.18
N ASN A 148 -14.50 -18.44 9.36
CA ASN A 148 -15.13 -17.15 9.70
C ASN A 148 -14.57 -16.56 11.00
N LYS A 149 -14.15 -17.41 11.93
CA LYS A 149 -13.49 -17.00 13.16
C LYS A 149 -12.16 -16.30 12.84
N TRP A 150 -11.33 -16.87 11.97
CA TRP A 150 -10.06 -16.28 11.57
C TRP A 150 -10.27 -14.92 10.89
N LEU A 151 -11.24 -14.80 9.97
CA LEU A 151 -11.56 -13.52 9.31
C LEU A 151 -11.98 -12.43 10.31
N SER A 152 -12.72 -12.82 11.35
CA SER A 152 -13.16 -11.90 12.41
C SER A 152 -12.00 -11.50 13.32
N GLU A 153 -11.09 -12.43 13.62
CA GLU A 153 -9.88 -12.18 14.41
C GLU A 153 -8.89 -11.29 13.68
N PHE A 154 -8.72 -11.51 12.37
CA PHE A 154 -7.88 -10.67 11.51
C PHE A 154 -8.35 -9.21 11.53
N GLN A 155 -9.64 -8.95 11.32
CA GLN A 155 -10.18 -7.58 11.41
C GLN A 155 -10.07 -6.99 12.82
N ARG A 156 -10.38 -7.81 13.84
CA ARG A 156 -10.36 -7.37 15.25
C ARG A 156 -8.96 -6.93 15.67
N ARG A 157 -7.90 -7.59 15.19
CA ARG A 157 -6.50 -7.21 15.44
C ARG A 157 -6.25 -5.71 15.17
N TYR A 158 -6.74 -5.18 14.06
CA TYR A 158 -6.51 -3.78 13.69
C TYR A 158 -7.53 -2.84 14.34
N LYS A 159 -8.77 -3.30 14.51
CA LYS A 159 -9.80 -2.53 15.19
C LYS A 159 -9.45 -2.25 16.66
N ASP A 160 -8.90 -3.23 17.36
CA ASP A 160 -8.48 -3.10 18.77
C ASP A 160 -7.29 -2.14 18.93
N GLN A 161 -6.54 -1.92 17.84
CA GLN A 161 -5.46 -0.94 17.73
C GLN A 161 -5.95 0.40 17.13
N PHE A 162 -7.26 0.57 16.95
CA PHE A 162 -7.89 1.79 16.44
C PHE A 162 -7.45 2.21 15.02
N PHE A 163 -7.07 1.25 14.17
CA PHE A 163 -6.71 1.56 12.79
C PHE A 163 -7.90 2.22 12.05
N PRO A 164 -7.70 3.37 11.39
CA PRO A 164 -8.78 4.13 10.76
C PRO A 164 -9.25 3.56 9.40
N CYS A 165 -8.53 2.58 8.85
CA CYS A 165 -8.74 2.06 7.51
C CYS A 165 -10.05 1.31 7.35
N LEU A 166 -10.60 1.34 6.13
CA LEU A 166 -11.84 0.63 5.81
C LEU A 166 -11.53 -0.85 5.57
N PHE A 167 -12.30 -1.74 6.18
CA PHE A 167 -12.24 -3.17 5.89
C PHE A 167 -13.46 -3.60 5.07
N GLU A 168 -13.23 -4.18 3.90
CA GLU A 168 -14.29 -4.75 3.07
C GLU A 168 -13.97 -6.16 2.61
N PHE A 169 -15.02 -6.97 2.42
CA PHE A 169 -14.90 -8.28 1.81
C PHE A 169 -15.00 -8.18 0.29
N VAL A 170 -14.10 -8.87 -0.39
CA VAL A 170 -14.24 -9.13 -1.82
C VAL A 170 -15.09 -10.38 -2.01
N LYS A 171 -16.00 -10.34 -2.99
CA LYS A 171 -16.81 -11.50 -3.39
C LYS A 171 -16.89 -11.55 -4.92
N ASN A 172 -16.46 -12.67 -5.49
CA ASN A 172 -16.38 -12.85 -6.95
C ASN A 172 -15.62 -11.69 -7.63
N ASP A 173 -14.45 -11.33 -7.07
CA ASP A 173 -13.60 -10.22 -7.50
C ASP A 173 -14.23 -8.82 -7.42
N ARG A 174 -15.37 -8.67 -6.75
CA ARG A 174 -16.06 -7.39 -6.57
C ARG A 174 -16.08 -6.91 -5.14
N VAL A 175 -15.99 -5.59 -4.97
CA VAL A 175 -16.25 -4.92 -3.69
C VAL A 175 -17.70 -4.45 -3.63
N LYS A 176 -18.18 -4.08 -2.43
CA LYS A 176 -19.57 -3.66 -2.27
C LYS A 176 -19.80 -2.26 -2.82
N ASN A 177 -18.86 -1.35 -2.59
CA ASN A 177 -18.95 0.04 -3.00
C ASN A 177 -17.61 0.53 -3.59
N PRO A 178 -17.35 0.28 -4.89
CA PRO A 178 -16.12 0.71 -5.56
C PRO A 178 -15.81 2.21 -5.40
N ALA A 179 -16.83 3.07 -5.42
CA ALA A 179 -16.64 4.52 -5.30
C ALA A 179 -16.14 4.93 -3.91
N GLU A 180 -16.61 4.29 -2.84
CA GLU A 180 -16.13 4.55 -1.47
C GLU A 180 -14.70 4.04 -1.25
N VAL A 181 -14.32 2.95 -1.94
CA VAL A 181 -12.95 2.45 -1.93
C VAL A 181 -11.99 3.42 -2.64
N LEU A 182 -12.45 4.16 -3.65
CA LEU A 182 -11.62 5.09 -4.43
C LEU A 182 -11.71 6.57 -4.00
N ASP A 183 -12.68 6.93 -3.15
CA ASP A 183 -12.83 8.28 -2.60
C ASP A 183 -11.53 8.75 -1.92
N PRO A 184 -10.85 9.85 -2.32
CA PRO A 184 -9.49 10.17 -1.89
C PRO A 184 -9.39 10.75 -0.45
N GLN A 185 -9.99 10.08 0.53
CA GLN A 185 -9.88 10.38 1.95
C GLN A 185 -8.82 9.48 2.61
N ALA A 186 -7.80 10.10 3.20
CA ALA A 186 -6.80 9.39 4.00
C ALA A 186 -7.41 8.73 5.24
N ARG A 187 -7.09 7.45 5.44
CA ARG A 187 -7.57 6.56 6.51
C ARG A 187 -6.49 5.57 6.96
N ARG A 188 -5.22 5.93 6.77
CA ARG A 188 -4.04 5.14 7.14
C ARG A 188 -3.50 5.55 8.50
N MET A 189 -2.74 4.67 9.15
CA MET A 189 -1.99 4.99 10.37
C MET A 189 -0.75 5.82 10.06
N SER A 190 -0.05 5.49 8.97
CA SER A 190 1.17 6.18 8.59
C SER A 190 0.90 7.56 8.01
N HIS A 191 1.70 8.55 8.41
CA HIS A 191 1.71 9.90 7.82
C HIS A 191 2.73 10.04 6.67
N LEU A 192 3.24 8.93 6.12
CA LEU A 192 4.28 8.94 5.08
C LEU A 192 3.97 9.91 3.92
N PHE A 193 2.72 9.99 3.48
CA PHE A 193 2.31 10.80 2.34
C PHE A 193 1.73 12.18 2.71
N ASP A 194 1.73 12.52 4.00
CA ASP A 194 1.13 13.76 4.47
C ASP A 194 2.19 14.88 4.50
N GLU A 195 1.81 16.10 4.12
CA GLU A 195 2.75 17.23 4.00
C GLU A 195 3.18 17.77 5.38
N ASP A 196 2.30 17.66 6.38
CA ASP A 196 2.50 18.12 7.74
C ASP A 196 2.97 16.96 8.64
N GLN A 197 4.28 16.78 8.78
CA GLN A 197 4.81 15.81 9.75
C GLN A 197 4.54 16.32 11.18
N ASN A 198 3.96 15.46 12.02
CA ASN A 198 3.73 15.76 13.43
C ASN A 198 5.07 15.88 14.16
N TRP A 199 5.39 17.09 14.61
CA TRP A 199 6.56 17.37 15.42
C TRP A 199 6.33 16.87 16.84
N VAL A 200 7.22 16.01 17.34
CA VAL A 200 7.25 15.60 18.75
C VAL A 200 8.39 16.34 19.43
N ILE A 201 8.12 16.87 20.62
CA ILE A 201 9.16 17.46 21.46
C ILE A 201 9.98 16.30 22.06
N THR A 202 11.25 16.21 21.67
CA THR A 202 12.20 15.29 22.31
C THR A 202 12.99 16.06 23.38
N GLY A 203 13.06 15.53 24.61
CA GLY A 203 13.87 16.11 25.70
C GLY A 203 13.10 16.75 26.87
N GLY A 204 11.90 16.27 27.22
CA GLY A 204 11.12 16.82 28.33
C GLY A 204 10.21 15.81 29.00
N GLU A 205 10.72 14.62 29.33
CA GLU A 205 10.05 13.71 30.26
C GLU A 205 10.85 13.67 31.57
N ASP A 206 10.77 14.76 32.32
CA ASP A 206 10.81 14.79 33.79
C ASP A 206 10.42 16.22 34.22
N GLU A 207 9.18 16.40 34.70
CA GLU A 207 8.66 17.69 35.23
C GLU A 207 9.30 18.09 36.59
N GLU A 208 10.38 17.44 37.00
CA GLU A 208 11.10 17.77 38.24
C GLU A 208 12.61 17.85 37.96
N GLU A 209 13.14 19.08 37.88
CA GLU A 209 14.56 19.46 37.81
C GLU A 209 15.25 19.46 36.43
N ALA A 210 14.95 20.46 35.60
CA ALA A 210 15.89 20.94 34.59
C ALA A 210 16.21 22.43 34.80
N GLU A 211 17.08 22.72 35.77
CA GLU A 211 17.88 23.96 35.74
C GLU A 211 18.99 23.78 34.69
N GLY A 212 18.69 24.09 33.43
CA GLY A 212 19.66 24.08 32.35
C GLY A 212 19.03 24.44 31.02
N ASP A 213 19.72 25.29 30.23
CA ASP A 213 19.43 25.63 28.84
C ASP A 213 19.59 24.39 27.93
N GLU A 214 18.80 23.33 28.16
CA GLU A 214 18.72 22.21 27.23
C GLU A 214 17.81 22.63 26.07
N GLU A 215 18.42 22.76 24.87
CA GLU A 215 17.68 23.02 23.64
C GLU A 215 16.66 21.89 23.42
N ILE A 216 15.38 22.23 23.60
CA ILE A 216 14.26 21.36 23.28
C ILE A 216 14.25 21.14 21.76
N GLU A 217 14.80 20.01 21.31
CA GLU A 217 14.78 19.62 19.90
C GLU A 217 13.40 19.01 19.58
N ALA A 218 12.66 19.66 18.69
CA ALA A 218 11.46 19.07 18.11
C ALA A 218 11.87 18.21 16.91
N ALA A 219 11.68 16.90 17.02
CA ALA A 219 11.93 15.94 15.94
C ALA A 219 10.59 15.34 15.49
N PRO A 220 10.36 15.15 14.17
CA PRO A 220 9.21 14.39 13.69
C PRO A 220 9.18 13.00 14.34
N GLU A 221 8.00 12.51 14.74
CA GLU A 221 7.87 11.11 15.13
C GLU A 221 8.12 10.24 13.88
N GLU A 222 9.26 9.56 13.84
CA GLU A 222 9.56 8.65 12.73
C GLU A 222 8.68 7.40 12.82
N ASP A 223 7.92 7.15 11.76
CA ASP A 223 7.14 5.94 11.62
C ASP A 223 8.03 4.70 11.80
N HIS A 224 7.67 3.82 12.72
CA HIS A 224 8.51 2.67 13.10
C HIS A 224 8.81 1.69 11.97
N TYR A 225 7.97 1.63 10.92
CA TYR A 225 8.27 0.85 9.74
C TYR A 225 9.34 1.50 8.84
N LEU A 226 9.55 2.82 8.95
CA LEU A 226 10.53 3.59 8.16
C LEU A 226 11.90 3.68 8.84
N MET A 227 11.97 3.49 10.16
CA MET A 227 13.23 3.56 10.92
C MET A 227 14.29 2.57 10.42
N ARG A 228 15.54 3.04 10.28
CA ARG A 228 16.70 2.23 9.85
C ARG A 228 17.85 2.33 10.85
N HIS A 229 18.56 1.22 11.05
CA HIS A 229 19.86 1.24 11.72
C HIS A 229 20.90 1.99 10.89
N THR A 230 22.02 2.38 11.49
CA THR A 230 23.15 3.06 10.81
C THR A 230 23.69 2.29 9.59
N GLY A 231 23.46 0.98 9.52
CA GLY A 231 23.80 0.12 8.37
C GLY A 231 22.75 0.05 7.26
N GLY A 232 21.68 0.84 7.32
CA GLY A 232 20.62 0.91 6.29
C GLY A 232 19.52 -0.15 6.38
N ARG A 233 19.68 -1.17 7.23
CA ARG A 233 18.64 -2.18 7.50
C ARG A 233 17.51 -1.59 8.35
N ARG A 234 16.26 -1.98 8.07
CA ARG A 234 15.08 -1.62 8.89
C ARG A 234 15.23 -2.09 10.34
N VAL A 235 14.81 -1.24 11.26
CA VAL A 235 14.71 -1.58 12.68
C VAL A 235 13.57 -2.56 12.91
N HIS A 236 12.41 -2.30 12.32
CA HIS A 236 11.28 -3.23 12.33
C HIS A 236 11.45 -4.28 11.22
N ASP A 237 11.61 -5.55 11.61
CA ASP A 237 11.84 -6.65 10.67
C ASP A 237 10.53 -7.06 10.00
N ILE A 238 10.49 -7.03 8.67
CA ILE A 238 9.34 -7.42 7.87
C ILE A 238 9.69 -8.74 7.18
N PRO A 239 8.90 -9.82 7.37
CA PRO A 239 9.19 -11.11 6.76
C PRO A 239 9.31 -11.03 5.23
N ASP A 240 10.23 -11.81 4.67
CA ASP A 240 10.34 -11.97 3.22
C ASP A 240 9.17 -12.82 2.70
N ILE A 241 8.20 -12.16 2.07
CA ILE A 241 7.00 -12.80 1.54
C ILE A 241 7.30 -13.81 0.43
N ALA A 242 8.40 -13.66 -0.31
CA ALA A 242 8.74 -14.58 -1.40
C ALA A 242 8.94 -16.02 -0.91
N GLN A 243 9.31 -16.20 0.36
CA GLN A 243 9.48 -17.52 1.01
C GLN A 243 8.17 -18.29 1.17
N PHE A 244 7.04 -17.61 1.10
CA PHE A 244 5.71 -18.18 1.30
C PHE A 244 4.91 -18.27 -0.01
N LEU A 245 5.50 -17.81 -1.11
CA LEU A 245 4.87 -17.82 -2.42
C LEU A 245 5.48 -18.92 -3.29
N PRO A 246 4.71 -19.47 -4.26
CA PRO A 246 5.28 -20.33 -5.29
C PRO A 246 6.47 -19.64 -5.97
N GLN A 247 7.48 -20.41 -6.37
CA GLN A 247 8.57 -19.87 -7.18
C GLN A 247 8.01 -19.25 -8.46
N ALA A 248 8.49 -18.05 -8.79
CA ALA A 248 8.13 -17.42 -10.05
C ALA A 248 8.56 -18.36 -11.19
N GLN A 249 7.64 -18.65 -12.13
CA GLN A 249 8.03 -19.39 -13.31
C GLN A 249 9.05 -18.54 -14.07
N SER A 250 10.31 -18.99 -14.10
CA SER A 250 11.35 -18.39 -14.92
C SER A 250 10.92 -18.52 -16.38
N GLY A 251 10.44 -17.42 -16.96
CA GLY A 251 10.07 -17.34 -18.36
C GLY A 251 11.30 -17.48 -19.25
N LEU A 252 11.64 -18.72 -19.60
CA LEU A 252 12.36 -19.04 -20.82
C LEU A 252 11.32 -19.58 -21.80
N GLY A 253 10.87 -18.69 -22.69
CA GLY A 253 9.96 -18.98 -23.81
C GLY A 253 10.05 -17.86 -24.82
#